data_AF-A0A917DN91-F1
#
_entry.id   AF-A0A917DN91-F1
#
_cell.length_a   1.000
_cell.length_b   1.000
_cell.length_c   1.000
_cell.angle_alpha   90.00
_cell.angle_beta   90.00
_cell.angle_gamma   90.00
#
_symmetry.space_group_name_H-M   'P 1'
#
loop_
_entity.id
_entity.type
_entity.pdbx_description
1 polymer ?
#
loop_
_entity_poly.entity_id
_entity_poly.type
_entity_poly.pdbx_seq_one_letter_code
_entity_poly.pdbx_strand_id
1 'polypeptide(L)' 'MNGIDFLADTNFLIQIHEGKPNVEAFLDYHFGVSFITEIELLGKFSVSKIEKKPSPKFT' A
#
# COMPACT_ATOMS: atom_id res chain seq x y z
N MET A 1 -9.43 -15.66 -12.66
CA MET A 1 -8.05 -15.14 -12.86
C MET A 1 -7.14 -16.34 -12.72
N ASN A 2 -6.46 -16.77 -13.79
CA ASN A 2 -5.62 -17.98 -13.70
C ASN A 2 -4.28 -17.60 -13.06
N GLY A 3 -3.95 -18.21 -11.93
CA GLY A 3 -2.65 -18.04 -11.24
C GLY A 3 -2.57 -16.90 -10.22
N ILE A 4 -3.69 -16.25 -9.86
CA ILE A 4 -3.77 -15.29 -8.75
C ILE A 4 -4.78 -15.81 -7.74
N ASP A 5 -4.35 -16.04 -6.51
CA ASP A 5 -5.17 -16.54 -5.40
C ASP A 5 -5.97 -15.40 -4.75
N PHE A 6 -5.38 -14.21 -4.60
CA PHE A 6 -6.03 -13.03 -4.04
C PHE A 6 -5.40 -11.71 -4.49
N LEU A 7 -6.11 -10.62 -4.24
CA LEU A 7 -5.61 -9.25 -4.42
C LEU A 7 -5.10 -8.73 -3.07
N ALA A 8 -3.83 -8.35 -3.00
CA ALA A 8 -3.22 -7.82 -1.78
C ALA A 8 -3.72 -6.39 -1.49
N ASP A 9 -4.07 -6.13 -0.24
CA ASP A 9 -4.30 -4.76 0.24
C ASP A 9 -2.99 -4.09 0.67
N THR A 10 -3.04 -2.78 0.88
CA THR A 10 -1.85 -2.00 1.25
C THR A 10 -1.33 -2.36 2.63
N ASN A 11 -2.20 -2.67 3.59
CA ASN A 11 -1.80 -2.98 4.97
C ASN A 11 -1.09 -4.33 5.08
N PHE A 12 -1.50 -5.33 4.29
CA PHE A 12 -0.85 -6.62 4.18
C PHE A 12 0.57 -6.47 3.66
N LEU A 13 0.77 -5.68 2.59
CA LEU A 13 2.10 -5.41 2.04
C LEU A 13 3.00 -4.65 3.02
N ILE A 14 2.43 -3.72 3.82
CA ILE A 14 3.16 -3.06 4.91
C ILE A 14 3.55 -4.07 5.99
N GLN A 15 2.65 -4.97 6.39
CA GLN A 15 2.95 -5.99 7.41
C GLN A 15 4.02 -6.99 6.93
N ILE A 16 4.04 -7.33 5.64
CA ILE A 16 5.13 -8.10 5.03
C ILE A 16 6.45 -7.34 5.16
N HIS A 17 6.47 -6.06 4.78
CA HIS A 17 7.67 -5.22 4.89
C HIS A 17 8.18 -5.10 6.33
N GLU A 18 7.27 -5.01 7.31
CA GLU A 18 7.58 -4.96 8.74
C GLU A 18 7.94 -6.34 9.35
N GLY A 19 7.90 -7.42 8.58
CA GLY A 19 8.24 -8.77 9.04
C GLY A 19 7.29 -9.31 10.11
N LYS A 20 5.98 -9.02 10.00
CA LYS A 20 5.01 -9.48 11.00
C LYS A 20 4.74 -10.99 10.85
N PRO A 21 4.76 -11.79 11.94
CA PRO A 21 4.56 -13.24 11.83
C PRO A 21 3.19 -13.67 11.30
N ASN A 22 2.15 -12.86 11.50
CA ASN A 22 0.78 -13.20 11.09
C ASN A 22 0.58 -13.20 9.57
N VAL A 23 1.52 -12.65 8.79
CA VAL A 23 1.45 -12.66 7.32
C VAL A 23 2.28 -13.78 6.67
N GLU A 24 3.09 -14.52 7.43
CA GLU A 24 3.99 -15.56 6.89
C GLU A 24 3.23 -16.66 6.14
N ALA A 25 2.09 -17.10 6.68
CA ALA A 25 1.24 -18.14 6.07
C ALA A 25 0.69 -17.76 4.68
N PHE A 26 0.75 -16.47 4.32
CA PHE A 26 0.23 -15.95 3.06
C PHE A 26 1.33 -15.75 2.00
N LEU A 27 2.60 -15.92 2.34
CA LEU A 27 3.73 -15.67 1.44
C LEU A 27 3.86 -16.74 0.33
N ASP A 28 3.34 -17.94 0.56
CA ASP A 28 3.35 -19.03 -0.42
C ASP A 28 2.25 -18.92 -1.49
N TYR A 29 1.32 -17.97 -1.34
CA TYR A 29 0.25 -17.73 -2.30
C TYR A 29 0.67 -16.72 -3.38
N HIS A 30 0.09 -16.85 -4.57
CA HIS A 30 0.26 -15.88 -5.64
C HIS A 30 -0.74 -14.74 -5.50
N PHE A 31 -0.30 -13.59 -5.02
CA PHE A 31 -1.14 -12.41 -4.92
C PHE A 31 -0.89 -11.40 -6.04
N GLY A 32 -1.99 -10.84 -6.55
CA GLY A 32 -1.94 -9.66 -7.40
C GLY A 32 -1.82 -8.40 -6.53
N VAL A 33 -1.21 -7.36 -7.10
CA VAL A 33 -1.18 -6.01 -6.51
C VAL A 33 -1.94 -5.09 -7.46
N SER A 34 -2.85 -4.28 -6.92
CA SER A 34 -3.58 -3.31 -7.75
C SER A 34 -2.74 -2.06 -7.97
N PHE A 35 -2.97 -1.37 -9.08
CA PHE A 35 -2.35 -0.07 -9.33
C PHE A 35 -2.64 0.98 -8.23
N ILE A 36 -3.81 0.90 -7.58
CA ILE A 36 -4.17 1.79 -6.47
C ILE A 36 -3.28 1.49 -5.25
N THR A 37 -3.09 0.21 -4.93
CA THR A 37 -2.22 -0.27 -3.85
C THR A 37 -0.78 0.24 -4.03
N GLU A 38 -0.26 0.23 -5.26
CA GLU A 38 1.06 0.78 -5.56
C GLU A 38 1.16 2.28 -5.25
N ILE A 39 0.14 3.07 -5.63
CA ILE A 39 0.08 4.51 -5.34
C ILE A 39 0.00 4.76 -3.82
N GLU A 40 -0.78 3.97 -3.09
CA GLU A 40 -0.91 4.10 -1.63
C GLU A 40 0.42 3.82 -0.92
N LEU A 41 1.16 2.80 -1.35
CA LEU A 41 2.50 2.49 -0.83
C LEU A 41 3.50 3.61 -1.11
N LEU A 42 3.47 4.18 -2.32
CA LEU A 42 4.27 5.37 -2.65
C LEU A 42 3.94 6.57 -1.74
N GLY A 43 2.66 6.79 -1.43
CA GLY A 43 2.23 7.79 -0.46
C GLY A 43 2.74 7.52 0.97
N LYS A 44 2.71 6.25 1.41
CA LYS A 44 3.16 5.82 2.73
C LYS A 44 4.66 6.01 2.95
N PHE A 45 5.48 5.73 1.93
CA PHE A 45 6.94 5.85 1.99
C PHE A 45 7.48 7.19 1.45
N SER A 46 6.62 8.21 1.40
CA SER A 46 6.93 9.61 1.06
C SER A 46 7.21 9.92 -0.41
N VAL A 47 6.16 9.94 -1.24
CA VAL A 47 6.11 10.84 -2.41
C VAL A 47 5.68 12.23 -1.94
N SER A 48 6.64 13.06 -1.51
CA SER A 48 6.34 14.46 -1.19
C SER A 48 6.38 15.32 -2.46
N LYS A 49 5.22 15.72 -2.99
CA LYS A 49 5.10 17.02 -3.66
C LYS A 49 4.72 18.00 -2.57
N ILE A 50 5.66 18.87 -2.18
CA ILE A 50 5.51 20.02 -1.26
C ILE A 50 4.03 20.34 -1.04
N GLU A 51 3.54 20.11 0.18
CA GLU A 51 2.16 20.38 0.59
C GLU A 51 1.71 21.74 0.04
N LYS A 52 0.67 21.75 -0.81
CA LYS A 52 0.03 23.01 -1.16
C LYS A 52 -0.72 23.47 0.08
N LYS A 53 -0.07 24.34 0.88
CA LYS A 53 -0.71 24.98 2.04
C LYS A 53 -2.08 25.51 1.59
N PRO A 54 -3.18 25.20 2.29
CA PRO A 54 -4.46 25.82 2.00
C PRO A 54 -4.26 27.34 2.13
N SER A 55 -4.59 28.06 1.05
CA SER A 55 -4.60 29.52 1.04
C SER A 55 -5.43 30.04 2.21
N PRO A 56 -4.97 31.07 2.94
CA PRO A 56 -5.69 31.57 4.11
C PRO A 56 -7.09 31.99 3.68
N LYS A 57 -8.09 31.44 4.35
CA LYS A 57 -9.46 31.96 4.26
C LYS A 57 -9.45 33.31 4.96
N PHE A 58 -9.49 34.38 4.18
CA PHE A 58 -9.86 35.69 4.71
C PHE A 58 -11.34 35.59 5.12
N THR A 59 -11.58 35.67 6.43
CA THR A 59 -12.90 35.87 7.02
C THR A 59 -13.44 37.24 6.69
#